data_AF-A0A955NQB7-F1
#
_entry.id   AF-A0A955NQB7-F1
#
_cell.length_a   1.000
_cell.length_b   1.000
_cell.length_c   1.000
_cell.angle_alpha   90.00
_cell.angle_beta   90.00
_cell.angle_gamma   90.00
#
_symmetry.space_group_name_H-M   'P 1'
#
loop_
_entity.id
_entity.type
_entity.pdbx_description
1 polymer ?
#
loop_
_entity_poly.entity_id
_entity_poly.type
_entity_poly.pdbx_seq_one_letter_code
_entity_poly.pdbx_strand_id
1 'polypeptide(L)' 'AGQVLVEVADYHGEPVAGRSFEDADPIVGDQFGTTITWNGESDLAVEKGTPVILRFRMKMAEIFYIDFQ' A
#
# COMPACT_ATOMS: atom_id res chain seq x y z
N ALA A 1 15.38 -4.44 10.74
CA ALA A 1 15.03 -4.26 9.32
C ALA A 1 14.05 -3.10 9.20
N GLY A 2 14.12 -2.33 8.11
CA GLY A 2 13.12 -1.32 7.80
C GLY A 2 11.78 -1.95 7.44
N GLN A 3 10.71 -1.16 7.49
CA GLN A 3 9.40 -1.58 6.99
C GLN A 3 8.69 -0.47 6.23
N VAL A 4 7.86 -0.88 5.29
CA VAL A 4 6.92 -0.04 4.55
C VAL A 4 5.52 -0.66 4.68
N LEU A 5 4.55 0.16 5.09
CA LEU A 5 3.12 -0.13 4.96
C LEU A 5 2.55 0.75 3.85
N VAL A 6 1.54 0.24 3.16
CA VAL A 6 0.83 0.98 2.11
C VAL A 6 -0.65 0.97 2.42
N GLU A 7 -1.31 2.11 2.29
CA GLU A 7 -2.77 2.28 2.37
C GLU A 7 -3.30 2.77 1.02
N VAL A 8 -4.51 2.37 0.69
CA VAL A 8 -5.30 2.96 -0.40
C VAL A 8 -6.32 3.90 0.21
N ALA A 9 -6.33 5.14 -0.27
CA ALA A 9 -7.37 6.12 0.05
C ALA A 9 -8.10 6.57 -1.21
N ASP A 10 -9.34 7.03 -1.04
CA ASP A 10 -10.12 7.64 -2.10
C ASP A 10 -9.60 9.06 -2.44
N TYR A 11 -10.27 9.72 -3.38
CA TYR A 11 -9.89 11.07 -3.83
C TYR A 11 -10.18 12.17 -2.80
N HIS A 12 -10.97 11.91 -1.77
CA HIS A 12 -11.16 12.79 -0.61
C HIS A 12 -10.09 12.56 0.46
N GLY A 13 -9.33 11.48 0.34
CA GLY A 13 -8.32 11.08 1.31
C GLY A 13 -8.87 10.20 2.43
N GLU A 14 -10.05 9.62 2.28
CA GLU A 14 -10.57 8.63 3.22
C GLU A 14 -10.02 7.24 2.88
N PRO A 15 -9.55 6.45 3.85
CA PRO A 15 -9.07 5.09 3.60
C PRO A 15 -10.17 4.23 2.97
N VAL A 16 -9.80 3.47 1.93
CA VAL A 16 -10.67 2.43 1.37
C VAL A 16 -10.81 1.32 2.40
N ALA A 17 -12.04 0.86 2.64
CA ALA A 17 -12.32 -0.16 3.64
C ALA A 17 -11.52 -1.45 3.37
N GLY A 18 -10.82 -1.95 4.39
CA GLY A 18 -9.94 -3.12 4.27
C GLY A 18 -8.60 -2.85 3.58
N ARG A 19 -8.32 -1.60 3.19
CA ARG A 19 -7.05 -1.17 2.58
C ARG A 19 -6.34 -0.09 3.39
N SER A 20 -6.67 -0.01 4.69
CA SER A 20 -6.08 0.94 5.62
C SER A 20 -4.67 0.49 6.05
N PHE A 21 -3.93 1.38 6.71
CA PHE A 21 -2.68 0.99 7.36
C PHE A 21 -2.83 -0.09 8.46
N GLU A 22 -4.02 -0.23 9.05
CA GLU A 22 -4.29 -1.25 10.08
C GLU A 22 -4.45 -2.63 9.47
N ASP A 23 -4.92 -2.68 8.22
CA ASP A 23 -5.10 -3.91 7.44
C ASP A 23 -3.84 -4.27 6.65
N ALA A 24 -2.90 -3.33 6.46
CA ALA A 24 -1.74 -3.50 5.58
C ALA A 24 -0.73 -4.51 6.12
N ASP A 25 -0.34 -5.46 5.28
CA ASP A 25 0.73 -6.40 5.59
C ASP A 25 2.09 -5.72 5.40
N PRO A 26 3.02 -5.84 6.36
CA PRO A 26 4.29 -5.13 6.30
C PRO A 26 5.25 -5.72 5.27
N ILE A 27 5.78 -4.84 4.42
CA ILE A 27 6.94 -5.14 3.59
C ILE A 27 8.18 -4.86 4.44
N VAL A 28 8.93 -5.91 4.80
CA VAL A 28 10.07 -5.83 5.73
C VAL A 28 11.38 -6.18 5.02
N GLY A 29 12.39 -5.35 5.22
CA GLY A 29 13.73 -5.53 4.64
C GLY A 29 13.83 -5.08 3.19
N ASP A 30 14.87 -5.56 2.49
CA ASP A 30 15.13 -5.24 1.09
C ASP A 30 14.39 -6.22 0.19
N GLN A 31 13.20 -5.84 -0.26
CA GLN A 31 12.42 -6.63 -1.19
C GLN A 31 12.20 -5.90 -2.51
N PHE A 32 12.13 -6.66 -3.59
CA PHE A 32 11.89 -6.18 -4.95
C PHE A 32 10.71 -6.95 -5.54
N GLY A 33 9.76 -6.24 -6.17
CA GLY A 33 8.60 -6.88 -6.81
C GLY A 33 7.63 -7.52 -5.81
N THR A 34 7.53 -7.00 -4.58
CA THR A 34 6.58 -7.50 -3.58
C THR A 34 5.19 -6.96 -3.87
N THR A 35 4.23 -7.87 -4.08
CA THR A 35 2.81 -7.53 -4.12
C THR A 35 2.38 -6.99 -2.76
N ILE A 36 1.79 -5.79 -2.74
CA ILE A 36 1.19 -5.21 -1.55
C ILE A 36 -0.08 -5.98 -1.23
N THR A 37 -0.23 -6.40 0.03
CA THR A 37 -1.44 -7.06 0.51
C THR A 37 -1.97 -6.39 1.77
N TRP A 38 -3.26 -6.57 2.00
CA TRP A 38 -3.94 -6.18 3.23
C TRP A 38 -4.72 -7.38 3.74
N ASN A 39 -4.35 -7.87 4.93
CA ASN A 39 -4.82 -9.14 5.49
C ASN A 39 -4.80 -10.30 4.45
N GLY A 40 -3.75 -10.35 3.62
CA GLY A 40 -3.57 -11.35 2.56
C GLY A 40 -4.27 -11.05 1.22
N GLU A 41 -5.14 -10.06 1.15
CA GLU A 41 -5.83 -9.67 -0.09
C GLU A 41 -5.01 -8.66 -0.89
N SER A 42 -4.96 -8.74 -2.23
CA SER A 42 -4.10 -7.88 -3.09
C SER A 42 -4.85 -6.91 -4.02
N ASP A 43 -6.16 -7.08 -4.18
CA ASP A 43 -6.98 -6.17 -4.98
C ASP A 43 -7.05 -4.76 -4.37
N LEU A 44 -7.33 -3.70 -5.12
CA LEU A 44 -7.46 -2.36 -4.52
C LEU A 44 -8.84 -2.13 -3.86
N ALA A 45 -9.80 -3.05 -4.04
CA ALA A 45 -11.19 -2.92 -3.61
C ALA A 45 -11.88 -1.65 -4.17
N VAL A 46 -11.47 -1.23 -5.37
CA VAL A 46 -12.01 -0.05 -6.07
C VAL A 46 -12.40 -0.39 -7.50
N GLU A 47 -13.44 0.27 -8.00
CA GLU A 47 -13.87 0.08 -9.39
C GLU A 47 -12.83 0.60 -10.37
N LYS A 48 -12.67 -0.09 -11.49
CA LYS A 48 -11.74 0.32 -12.55
C LYS A 48 -12.07 1.73 -13.06
N GLY A 49 -11.06 2.59 -13.10
CA GLY A 49 -11.20 3.99 -13.50
C GLY A 49 -11.45 4.95 -12.33
N THR A 50 -11.59 4.42 -11.10
CA THR A 50 -11.66 5.23 -9.89
C THR A 50 -10.26 5.75 -9.54
N PRO A 51 -10.08 7.07 -9.38
CA PRO A 51 -8.82 7.62 -8.89
C PRO A 51 -8.60 7.22 -7.42
N VAL A 52 -7.37 6.85 -7.09
CA VAL A 52 -6.96 6.49 -5.73
C VAL A 52 -5.69 7.23 -5.33
N ILE A 53 -5.47 7.35 -4.03
CA ILE A 53 -4.25 7.88 -3.43
C ILE A 53 -3.56 6.73 -2.71
N LEU A 54 -2.34 6.38 -3.13
CA LEU A 54 -1.48 5.47 -2.38
C LEU A 54 -0.70 6.23 -1.33
N ARG A 55 -0.77 5.78 -0.08
CA ARG A 55 -0.06 6.38 1.06
C ARG A 55 0.95 5.41 1.61
N PHE A 56 2.16 5.89 1.86
CA PHE A 56 3.25 5.08 2.36
C PHE A 56 3.58 5.49 3.81
N ARG A 57 3.58 4.53 4.72
CA ARG A 57 4.06 4.71 6.10
C ARG A 57 5.35 3.91 6.26
N MET A 58 6.45 4.63 6.47
CA MET A 58 7.79 4.06 6.44
C MET A 58 8.45 4.16 7.82
N LYS A 59 9.19 3.13 8.21
CA LYS A 59 10.00 3.12 9.43
C LYS A 59 11.36 2.51 9.14
N MET A 60 12.43 3.31 9.32
CA MET A 60 13.81 2.91 9.02
C MET A 60 13.97 2.35 7.59
N ALA A 61 13.32 2.98 6.62
CA ALA A 61 13.25 2.52 5.23
C ALA A 61 13.39 3.71 4.27
N GLU A 62 13.84 3.44 3.06
CA GLU A 62 13.91 4.36 1.93
C GLU A 62 13.30 3.67 0.69
N ILE A 63 12.54 4.41 -0.12
CA ILE A 63 11.97 3.88 -1.38
C ILE A 63 12.88 4.31 -2.52
N PHE A 64 13.44 3.34 -3.25
CA PHE A 64 14.29 3.63 -4.41
C PHE A 64 13.47 3.94 -5.66
N TYR A 65 12.45 3.14 -5.97
CA TYR A 65 11.54 3.38 -7.08
C TYR A 65 10.16 2.77 -6.79
N ILE A 66 9.14 3.26 -7.51
CA ILE A 66 7.78 2.71 -7.54
C ILE A 66 7.44 2.52 -9.02
N ASP A 67 6.88 1.36 -9.36
CA ASP A 67 6.45 1.03 -10.72
C ASP A 67 4.97 0.62 -10.70
N PHE A 68 4.22 1.04 -11.73
CA PHE A 68 2.80 0.75 -11.90
C PHE A 68 2.63 -0.04 -13.20
N GLN A 69 2.33 -1.33 -13.10
CA GLN A 69 2.11 -2.21 -14.26
C GLN A 69 0.63 -2.37 -14.61
#